data_AF-A0A5Q2N9Y9-F1
#
_entry.id   AF-A0A5Q2N9Y9-F1
#
_cell.length_a   1.000
_cell.length_b   1.000
_cell.length_c   1.000
_cell.angle_alpha   90.00
_cell.angle_beta   90.00
_cell.angle_gamma   90.00
#
_symmetry.space_group_name_H-M   'P 1'
#
loop_
_entity.id
_entity.type
_entity.pdbx_description
1 polymer ?
#
loop_
_entity_poly.entity_id
_entity_poly.type
_entity_poly.pdbx_seq_one_letter_code
_entity_poly.pdbx_strand_id
1 'polypeptide(L)'
;MTSREDMAMEFINMSLEELQAEAERLESTCRESGNMESQIRLSVVRAVIYQQSCQKIYEAERRMAVTYEKAKGKSGRVWYVPPKTESHPTRVFYMGRSGKINSASFNDMLGDIGEAISR
;
A
#
# COMPACT_ATOMS: atom_id res chain seq x y z
N MET A 1 23.20 14.18 -18.11
CA MET A 1 21.82 13.94 -17.65
C MET A 1 21.87 12.95 -16.51
N THR A 2 21.25 13.27 -15.38
CA THR A 2 21.07 12.37 -14.24
C THR A 2 20.17 11.20 -14.65
N SER A 3 20.45 9.98 -14.20
CA SER A 3 19.60 8.82 -14.54
C SER A 3 18.27 8.88 -13.77
N ARG A 4 17.25 8.15 -14.24
CA ARG A 4 15.97 8.04 -13.52
C ARG A 4 16.12 7.36 -12.16
N GLU A 5 17.08 6.46 -12.04
CA GLU A 5 17.38 5.72 -10.81
C GLU A 5 18.02 6.64 -9.78
N ASP A 6 18.96 7.49 -10.19
CA ASP A 6 19.57 8.50 -9.32
C ASP A 6 18.51 9.50 -8.82
N MET A 7 17.59 9.94 -9.70
CA MET A 7 16.47 10.79 -9.29
C MET A 7 15.53 10.09 -8.30
N ALA A 8 15.23 8.80 -8.51
CA ALA A 8 14.38 8.06 -7.59
C ALA A 8 15.01 7.94 -6.19
N MET A 9 16.33 7.80 -6.11
CA MET A 9 17.07 7.77 -4.85
C MET A 9 17.04 9.11 -4.10
N GLU A 10 16.98 10.25 -4.80
CA GLU A 10 16.76 11.58 -4.17
C GLU A 10 15.40 11.63 -3.45
N PHE A 11 14.37 11.04 -4.07
CA PHE A 11 12.99 11.13 -3.59
C PHE A 11 12.59 10.03 -2.59
N ILE A 12 13.32 8.91 -2.54
CA ILE A 12 12.90 7.73 -1.74
C ILE A 12 12.84 7.99 -0.23
N ASN A 13 13.65 8.95 0.25
CA ASN A 13 13.73 9.32 1.67
C ASN A 13 12.82 10.50 2.04
N MET A 14 12.15 11.11 1.06
CA MET A 14 11.20 12.19 1.31
C MET A 14 9.87 11.62 1.81
N SER A 15 9.23 12.36 2.70
CA SER A 15 7.87 12.07 3.16
C SER A 15 6.85 12.27 2.03
N LEU A 16 5.67 11.66 2.15
CA LEU A 16 4.58 11.86 1.18
C LEU A 16 4.18 13.33 1.03
N GLU A 17 4.22 14.11 2.11
CA GLU A 17 3.88 15.53 2.11
C GLU A 17 4.91 16.34 1.31
N GLU A 18 6.20 16.06 1.51
CA GLU A 18 7.29 16.70 0.75
C GLU A 18 7.24 16.30 -0.74
N LEU A 19 6.91 15.04 -1.04
CA LEU A 19 6.76 14.56 -2.42
C LEU A 19 5.55 15.22 -3.11
N GLN A 20 4.44 15.41 -2.40
CA GLN A 20 3.26 16.10 -2.91
C GLN A 20 3.56 17.56 -3.23
N ALA A 21 4.23 18.27 -2.30
CA ALA A 21 4.66 19.64 -2.53
C ALA A 21 5.61 19.76 -3.73
N GLU A 22 6.56 18.82 -3.88
CA GLU A 22 7.48 18.80 -5.01
C GLU A 22 6.78 18.49 -6.34
N ALA A 23 5.79 17.59 -6.33
CA ALA A 23 4.97 17.32 -7.52
C ALA A 23 4.21 18.57 -7.98
N GLU A 24 3.58 19.30 -7.06
CA GLU A 24 2.86 20.56 -7.37
C GLU A 24 3.81 21.63 -7.95
N ARG A 25 4.99 21.79 -7.34
CA ARG A 25 6.02 22.71 -7.82
C ARG A 25 6.51 22.36 -9.23
N LEU A 26 6.77 21.07 -9.49
CA LEU A 26 7.20 20.58 -10.80
C LEU A 26 6.08 20.69 -11.84
N GLU A 27 4.82 20.48 -11.47
CA GLU A 27 3.67 20.70 -12.35
C GLU A 27 3.58 22.16 -12.82
N SER A 28 3.70 23.14 -11.92
CA SER A 28 3.71 24.56 -12.30
C SER A 28 4.84 24.84 -13.27
N THR A 29 6.05 24.37 -12.94
CA THR A 29 7.25 24.54 -13.77
C THR A 29 7.07 23.91 -15.17
N CYS A 30 6.44 22.73 -15.25
CA CYS A 30 6.17 22.05 -16.52
C CYS A 30 5.17 22.81 -17.38
N ARG A 31 4.13 23.41 -16.76
CA ARG A 31 3.14 24.24 -17.48
C ARG A 31 3.75 25.51 -18.04
N GLU A 32 4.67 26.13 -17.30
CA GLU A 32 5.32 27.38 -17.70
C GLU A 32 6.44 27.20 -18.73
N SER A 33 7.31 26.21 -18.52
CA SER A 33 8.55 26.06 -19.30
C SER A 33 8.52 24.96 -20.36
N GLY A 34 7.65 23.95 -20.19
CA GLY A 34 7.67 22.75 -21.03
C GLY A 34 8.99 21.95 -20.96
N ASN A 35 9.86 22.21 -19.98
CA ASN A 35 11.17 21.59 -19.88
C ASN A 35 11.06 20.06 -19.71
N MET A 36 11.70 19.33 -20.61
CA MET A 36 11.78 17.86 -20.60
C MET A 36 12.33 17.31 -19.27
N GLU A 37 13.30 17.97 -18.65
CA GLU A 37 13.89 17.54 -17.38
C GLU A 37 12.87 17.62 -16.24
N SER A 38 12.11 18.72 -16.17
CA SER A 38 11.04 18.89 -15.17
C SER A 38 9.94 17.85 -15.35
N GLN A 39 9.60 17.50 -16.59
CA GLN A 39 8.63 16.44 -16.89
C GLN A 39 9.12 15.06 -16.44
N ILE A 40 10.40 14.76 -16.67
CA ILE A 40 11.02 13.50 -16.20
C ILE A 40 11.02 13.45 -14.67
N ARG A 41 11.43 14.53 -14.00
CA ARG A 41 11.40 14.61 -12.53
C ARG A 41 9.98 14.43 -11.98
N LEU A 42 8.98 15.10 -12.58
CA LEU A 42 7.59 14.97 -12.17
C LEU A 42 7.08 13.52 -12.30
N SER A 43 7.45 12.84 -13.39
CA SER A 43 7.11 11.43 -13.60
C SER A 43 7.70 10.52 -12.51
N VAL A 44 8.97 10.74 -12.15
CA VAL A 44 9.64 9.99 -11.08
C VAL A 44 8.98 10.26 -9.72
N VAL A 45 8.73 11.53 -9.37
CA VAL A 45 8.07 11.90 -8.09
C VAL A 45 6.71 11.23 -7.98
N ARG A 46 5.88 11.27 -9.03
CA ARG A 46 4.56 10.60 -9.04
C ARG A 46 4.67 9.09 -8.87
N ALA A 47 5.68 8.45 -9.48
CA ALA A 47 5.92 7.02 -9.31
C ALA A 47 6.30 6.68 -7.86
N VAL A 48 7.15 7.49 -7.22
CA VAL A 48 7.52 7.30 -5.80
C VAL A 48 6.33 7.51 -4.88
N ILE A 49 5.49 8.53 -5.12
CA ILE A 49 4.24 8.76 -4.37
C ILE A 49 3.33 7.53 -4.47
N TYR A 50 3.11 7.01 -5.68
CA TYR A 50 2.29 5.83 -5.90
C TYR A 50 2.84 4.62 -5.13
N GLN A 51 4.15 4.35 -5.25
CA GLN A 51 4.79 3.25 -4.54
C GLN A 51 4.66 3.36 -3.02
N GLN A 52 4.97 4.52 -2.44
CA GLN A 52 4.85 4.75 -0.99
C GLN A 52 3.39 4.63 -0.52
N SER A 53 2.43 5.11 -1.32
CA SER A 53 1.00 5.01 -1.01
C SER A 53 0.52 3.55 -1.01
N CYS A 54 0.90 2.77 -2.03
CA CYS A 54 0.64 1.33 -2.07
C CYS A 54 1.28 0.59 -0.88
N GLN A 55 2.50 0.96 -0.50
CA GLN A 55 3.17 0.37 0.67
C GLN A 55 2.41 0.68 1.98
N LYS A 56 1.90 1.90 2.16
CA LYS A 56 1.08 2.24 3.34
C LYS A 56 -0.21 1.41 3.40
N ILE A 57 -0.90 1.25 2.27
CA ILE A 57 -2.10 0.41 2.17
C ILE A 57 -1.74 -1.04 2.53
N TYR A 58 -0.68 -1.57 1.94
CA TYR A 58 -0.18 -2.91 2.24
C TYR A 58 0.13 -3.12 3.72
N GLU A 59 0.79 -2.15 4.37
CA GLU A 59 1.09 -2.23 5.80
C GLU A 59 -0.18 -2.20 6.66
N ALA A 60 -1.18 -1.40 6.30
CA ALA A 60 -2.48 -1.36 6.98
C ALA A 60 -3.22 -2.71 6.86
N GLU A 61 -3.30 -3.25 5.64
CA GLU A 61 -3.90 -4.56 5.37
C GLU A 61 -3.18 -5.69 6.13
N ARG A 62 -1.85 -5.66 6.16
CA ARG A 62 -1.03 -6.59 6.97
C ARG A 62 -1.34 -6.48 8.45
N ARG A 63 -1.41 -5.27 9.03
CA ARG A 63 -1.73 -5.08 10.45
C ARG A 63 -3.11 -5.63 10.78
N MET A 64 -4.09 -5.41 9.91
CA MET A 64 -5.45 -5.95 10.08
C MET A 64 -5.47 -7.48 10.02
N ALA A 65 -4.73 -8.10 9.10
CA ALA A 65 -4.61 -9.55 9.05
C ALA A 65 -4.04 -10.15 10.35
N VAL A 66 -3.02 -9.51 10.93
CA VAL A 66 -2.46 -9.93 12.24
C VAL A 66 -3.49 -9.78 13.36
N THR A 67 -4.26 -8.70 13.37
CA THR A 67 -5.34 -8.50 14.36
C THR A 67 -6.44 -9.55 14.19
N TYR A 68 -6.80 -9.88 12.95
CA TYR A 68 -7.77 -10.91 12.62
C TYR A 68 -7.30 -12.31 13.07
N GLU A 69 -6.02 -12.65 12.89
CA GLU A 69 -5.42 -13.88 13.42
C GLU A 69 -5.55 -13.97 14.95
N LYS A 70 -5.29 -12.88 15.67
CA LYS A 70 -5.46 -12.82 17.13
C LYS A 70 -6.92 -13.02 17.54
N ALA A 71 -7.86 -12.39 16.83
CA ALA A 71 -9.29 -12.45 17.13
C ALA A 71 -9.89 -13.85 16.87
N LYS A 72 -9.50 -14.54 15.78
CA LYS A 72 -10.04 -15.87 15.44
C LYS A 72 -9.46 -17.01 16.30
N GLY A 73 -8.45 -16.74 17.12
CA GLY A 73 -8.01 -17.61 18.21
C GLY A 73 -7.36 -18.92 17.77
N LYS A 74 -6.02 -18.91 17.63
CA LYS A 74 -5.05 -20.04 17.68
C LYS A 74 -5.30 -21.36 16.92
N SER A 75 -6.45 -21.59 16.26
CA SER A 75 -6.77 -22.92 15.72
C SER A 75 -6.33 -23.16 14.28
N GLY A 76 -5.59 -22.24 13.66
CA GLY A 76 -5.13 -22.42 12.28
C GLY A 76 -3.97 -21.49 11.93
N ARG A 77 -3.04 -22.00 11.10
CA ARG A 77 -2.05 -21.14 10.43
C ARG A 77 -2.80 -20.15 9.54
N VAL A 78 -2.45 -18.88 9.67
CA VAL A 78 -2.99 -17.81 8.83
C VAL A 78 -1.93 -17.47 7.77
N TRP A 79 -2.32 -17.54 6.50
CA TRP A 79 -1.46 -17.14 5.38
C TRP A 79 -1.96 -15.83 4.79
N TYR A 80 -1.06 -14.86 4.73
CA TYR A 80 -1.32 -13.55 4.15
C TYR A 80 -0.81 -13.52 2.72
N VAL A 81 -1.68 -13.12 1.78
CA VAL A 81 -1.31 -12.92 0.39
C VAL A 81 -1.39 -11.42 0.07
N PRO A 82 -0.25 -10.75 -0.19
CA PRO A 82 -0.19 -9.37 -0.64
C PRO A 82 -1.08 -9.11 -1.85
N PRO A 83 -1.58 -7.89 -2.04
CA PRO A 83 -2.21 -7.53 -3.29
C PRO A 83 -1.11 -7.45 -4.36
N LYS A 84 -1.31 -8.16 -5.48
CA LYS A 84 -0.40 -8.07 -6.62
C LYS A 84 -0.74 -6.91 -7.55
N THR A 85 -2.00 -6.48 -7.55
CA THR A 85 -2.59 -5.40 -8.37
C THR A 85 -3.86 -4.90 -7.67
N GLU A 86 -4.39 -3.73 -8.06
CA GLU A 86 -5.66 -3.19 -7.52
C GLU A 86 -6.85 -4.16 -7.68
N SER A 87 -6.86 -4.96 -8.75
CA SER A 87 -7.89 -5.97 -9.01
C SER A 87 -7.74 -7.25 -8.17
N HIS A 88 -6.64 -7.38 -7.43
CA HIS A 88 -6.34 -8.51 -6.57
C HIS A 88 -6.04 -8.00 -5.15
N PRO A 89 -7.06 -7.61 -4.37
CA PRO A 89 -6.87 -7.08 -3.03
C PRO A 89 -6.27 -8.14 -2.09
N THR A 90 -5.74 -7.69 -0.97
CA THR A 90 -5.20 -8.58 0.07
C THR A 90 -6.23 -9.64 0.47
N ARG A 91 -5.76 -10.89 0.55
CA ARG A 91 -6.56 -12.02 1.08
C ARG A 91 -5.85 -12.68 2.23
N VAL A 92 -6.65 -13.07 3.22
CA VAL A 92 -6.19 -13.85 4.36
C VAL A 92 -6.78 -15.24 4.29
N PHE A 93 -5.92 -16.25 4.24
CA PHE A 93 -6.31 -17.64 4.29
C PHE A 93 -6.13 -18.17 5.70
N TYR A 94 -7.09 -18.93 6.22
CA TYR A 94 -7.00 -19.51 7.56
C TYR A 94 -7.64 -20.88 7.60
N MET A 95 -7.15 -21.75 8.50
CA MET A 95 -7.75 -23.05 8.74
C MET A 95 -8.82 -22.95 9.82
N GLY A 96 -10.07 -23.31 9.48
CA GLY A 96 -11.16 -23.35 10.45
C GLY A 96 -11.07 -24.58 11.36
N ARG A 97 -11.89 -24.61 12.43
CA ARG A 97 -11.99 -25.77 13.34
C ARG A 97 -12.36 -27.08 12.65
N SER A 98 -12.94 -27.02 11.46
CA SER A 98 -13.29 -28.16 10.60
C SER A 98 -12.11 -28.70 9.78
N GLY A 99 -10.91 -28.11 9.88
CA GLY A 99 -9.75 -28.47 9.07
C GLY A 99 -9.79 -27.93 7.62
N LYS A 100 -10.86 -27.24 7.23
CA LYS A 100 -10.98 -26.62 5.90
C LYS A 100 -10.22 -25.30 5.82
N ILE A 101 -9.59 -25.04 4.68
CA ILE A 101 -9.00 -23.74 4.34
C ILE A 101 -10.13 -22.79 3.93
N ASN A 102 -10.22 -21.66 4.61
CA ASN A 102 -11.11 -20.56 4.29
C ASN A 102 -10.30 -19.36 3.82
N SER A 103 -10.94 -18.44 3.10
CA SER A 103 -10.35 -17.16 2.73
C SER A 103 -11.29 -16.03 3.14
N ALA A 104 -10.75 -14.98 3.74
CA ALA A 104 -11.46 -13.73 4.02
C ALA A 104 -10.88 -12.61 3.15
N SER A 105 -11.76 -11.78 2.60
CA SER A 105 -11.39 -10.50 2.00
C SER A 105 -11.21 -9.43 3.09
N PHE A 106 -10.67 -8.28 2.73
CA PHE A 106 -10.50 -7.15 3.63
C PHE A 106 -11.81 -6.72 4.33
N ASN A 107 -12.92 -6.67 3.59
CA ASN A 107 -14.22 -6.27 4.14
C ASN A 107 -14.76 -7.29 5.14
N ASP A 108 -14.58 -8.58 4.86
CA ASP A 108 -14.99 -9.65 5.77
C ASP A 108 -14.22 -9.57 7.10
N MET A 109 -12.91 -9.28 7.01
CA MET A 109 -12.07 -9.08 8.20
C MET A 109 -12.51 -7.89 9.04
N LEU A 110 -12.91 -6.77 8.42
CA LEU A 110 -13.43 -5.59 9.14
C LEU A 110 -14.71 -5.91 9.91
N GLY A 111 -15.65 -6.60 9.28
CA GLY A 111 -16.89 -7.01 9.92
C GLY A 111 -16.64 -7.91 11.13
N ASP A 112 -15.79 -8.93 10.95
CA ASP A 112 -15.43 -9.87 12.01
C ASP A 112 -14.70 -9.20 13.20
N ILE A 113 -13.81 -8.25 12.94
CA ILE A 113 -13.13 -7.48 14.00
C ILE A 113 -14.14 -6.59 14.75
N GLY A 114 -15.04 -5.93 14.02
CA GLY A 114 -16.09 -5.09 14.62
C GLY A 114 -17.03 -5.89 15.54
N GLU A 115 -17.42 -7.10 15.13
CA GLU A 115 -18.21 -8.01 15.95
C GLU A 115 -17.45 -8.52 17.18
N ALA A 116 -16.15 -8.81 17.05
CA ALA A 116 -15.33 -9.29 18.16
C ALA A 116 -15.07 -8.23 19.25
N ILE A 117 -15.01 -6.94 18.87
CA ILE A 117 -14.84 -5.83 19.82
C ILE A 117 -16.17 -5.45 20.50
N SER A 118 -17.30 -5.73 19.86
CA SER A 118 -18.65 -5.38 20.37
C SER A 118 -19.24 -6.42 21.33
N ARG A 119 -18.52 -7.51 21.62
CA ARG A 119 -18.89 -8.59 22.55
C ARG A 119 -18.02 -8.54 23.80
#